data_AF-A0A914CA36-F1
#
_entry.id   AF-A0A914CA36-F1
#
_cell.length_a   1.000
_cell.length_b   1.000
_cell.length_c   1.000
_cell.angle_alpha   90.00
_cell.angle_beta   90.00
_cell.angle_gamma   90.00
#
_symmetry.space_group_name_H-M   'P 1'
#
loop_
_entity.id
_entity.type
_entity.pdbx_description
1 polymer ?
#
loop_
_entity_poly.entity_id
_entity_poly.type
_entity_poly.pdbx_seq_one_letter_code
_entity_poly.pdbx_strand_id
1 'polypeptide(L)'
;MSNPWTLNSTRVLISSPTYDWEMSGTNVNEGPEALISPDGNLFITYSASGCSTDNYCLGLLSLQENGDPLNSSHWSKSSTPAFSKNTSNGAYGPGHNGFFMSLDETEYWIIYHANNHTNQGCGGTRNPRIQKFTWNANGTPNFGVPVQINTPIQKPSGET
;
A
#
# COMPACT_ATOMS: atom_id res chain seq x y z
N MET A 1 -15.65 10.96 -11.50
CA MET A 1 -16.35 10.00 -12.40
C MET A 1 -17.77 10.49 -12.62
N SER A 2 -18.43 10.15 -13.73
CA SER A 2 -19.85 10.52 -13.98
C SER A 2 -20.81 9.40 -13.55
N ASN A 3 -20.32 8.16 -13.49
CA ASN A 3 -20.97 6.98 -12.92
C ASN A 3 -19.88 5.94 -12.57
N PRO A 4 -20.18 4.80 -11.92
CA PRO A 4 -19.17 3.85 -11.44
C PRO A 4 -18.25 3.22 -12.50
N TRP A 5 -18.55 3.36 -13.80
CA TRP A 5 -17.74 2.81 -14.90
C TRP A 5 -17.33 3.85 -15.96
N THR A 6 -17.62 5.15 -15.73
CA THR A 6 -17.36 6.23 -16.69
C THR A 6 -16.57 7.37 -16.06
N LEU A 7 -15.43 7.70 -16.67
CA LEU A 7 -14.62 8.87 -16.29
C LEU A 7 -15.32 10.17 -16.73
N ASN A 8 -15.14 11.26 -15.98
CA ASN A 8 -15.70 12.59 -16.27
C ASN A 8 -14.60 13.66 -16.41
N SER A 9 -13.37 13.25 -16.67
CA SER A 9 -12.22 14.14 -16.86
C SER A 9 -11.14 13.43 -17.66
N THR A 10 -10.17 14.19 -18.15
CA THR A 10 -8.90 13.64 -18.63
C THR A 10 -8.13 12.99 -17.49
N ARG A 11 -7.34 11.96 -17.81
CA ARG A 11 -6.45 11.31 -16.83
C ARG A 11 -5.24 12.20 -16.55
N VAL A 12 -4.77 12.18 -15.31
CA VAL A 12 -3.59 12.93 -14.87
C VAL A 12 -2.57 11.93 -14.32
N LEU A 13 -1.33 12.01 -14.81
CA LEU A 13 -0.23 11.20 -14.31
C LEU A 13 0.29 11.82 -13.01
N ILE A 14 0.09 11.13 -11.90
CA ILE A 14 0.53 11.58 -10.57
C ILE A 14 1.79 10.85 -10.08
N SER A 15 2.17 9.74 -10.73
CA SER A 15 3.38 8.99 -10.41
C SER A 15 3.83 8.14 -11.59
N SER A 16 5.14 8.01 -11.76
CA SER A 16 5.82 7.03 -12.62
C SER A 16 7.05 6.49 -11.89
N PRO A 17 7.53 5.27 -12.18
CA PRO A 17 8.74 4.71 -11.55
C PRO A 17 9.95 5.61 -11.81
N THR A 18 10.59 6.08 -10.74
CA THR A 18 11.75 6.99 -10.79
C THR A 18 12.83 6.62 -9.78
N TYR A 19 12.46 6.01 -8.65
CA TYR A 19 13.41 5.52 -7.65
C TYR A 19 13.86 4.09 -7.97
N ASP A 20 15.09 3.74 -7.61
CA ASP A 20 15.65 2.41 -7.86
C ASP A 20 14.79 1.27 -7.29
N TRP A 21 14.17 1.50 -6.12
CA TRP A 21 13.26 0.54 -5.49
C TRP A 21 11.93 0.35 -6.25
N GLU A 22 11.59 1.22 -7.20
CA GLU A 22 10.42 1.09 -8.09
C GLU A 22 10.75 0.33 -9.39
N MET A 23 12.02 0.03 -9.63
CA MET A 23 12.55 -0.42 -10.92
C MET A 23 13.26 -1.79 -10.85
N SER A 24 13.13 -2.52 -9.74
CA SER A 24 13.69 -3.88 -9.65
C SER A 24 12.94 -4.84 -10.56
N GLY A 25 13.64 -5.38 -11.56
CA GLY A 25 13.11 -6.33 -12.54
C GLY A 25 12.22 -5.70 -13.61
N THR A 26 11.27 -4.85 -13.23
CA THR A 26 10.43 -4.08 -14.16
C THR A 26 10.05 -2.74 -13.52
N ASN A 27 9.97 -1.69 -14.33
CA ASN A 27 9.60 -0.34 -13.90
C ASN A 27 8.08 -0.27 -13.76
N VAL A 28 7.57 -0.47 -12.54
CA VAL A 28 6.13 -0.59 -12.29
C VAL A 28 5.67 0.37 -11.20
N ASN A 29 4.53 1.02 -11.45
CA ASN A 29 3.65 1.60 -10.45
C ASN A 29 2.24 1.05 -10.77
N GLU A 30 1.66 0.26 -9.87
CA GLU A 30 0.36 -0.39 -10.08
C GLU A 30 -0.42 -0.56 -8.76
N GLY A 31 -1.62 -1.14 -8.82
CA GLY A 31 -2.44 -1.42 -7.63
C GLY A 31 -2.62 -0.21 -6.70
N PRO A 32 -3.13 0.93 -7.21
CA PRO A 32 -3.35 2.10 -6.38
C PRO A 32 -4.48 1.85 -5.38
N GLU A 33 -4.28 2.21 -4.12
CA GLU A 33 -5.29 2.15 -3.08
C GLU A 33 -5.33 3.48 -2.33
N ALA A 34 -6.53 4.06 -2.24
CA ALA A 34 -6.73 5.33 -1.53
C ALA A 34 -6.83 5.10 -0.02
N LEU A 35 -6.20 5.97 0.76
CA LEU A 35 -6.27 5.95 2.22
C LEU A 35 -6.48 7.38 2.73
N ILE A 36 -7.50 7.58 3.54
CA ILE A 36 -7.79 8.88 4.18
C ILE A 36 -7.48 8.73 5.67
N SER A 37 -6.68 9.64 6.21
CA SER A 37 -6.36 9.66 7.65
C SER A 37 -7.52 10.19 8.49
N PRO A 38 -7.52 9.96 9.82
CA PRO A 38 -8.47 10.59 10.73
C PRO A 38 -8.53 12.12 10.59
N ASP A 39 -7.39 12.74 10.29
CA ASP A 39 -7.26 14.19 10.10
C ASP A 39 -7.64 14.66 8.68
N GLY A 40 -8.11 13.75 7.81
CA GLY A 40 -8.58 14.07 6.46
C GLY A 40 -7.48 14.12 5.38
N ASN A 41 -6.24 13.74 5.69
CA ASN A 41 -5.16 13.71 4.70
C ASN A 41 -5.37 12.56 3.71
N LEU A 42 -5.26 12.83 2.42
CA LEU A 42 -5.38 11.82 1.37
C LEU A 42 -4.01 11.26 0.96
N PHE A 43 -3.91 9.95 1.04
CA PHE A 43 -2.78 9.15 0.58
C PHE A 43 -3.22 8.21 -0.54
N ILE A 44 -2.28 7.88 -1.43
CA ILE A 44 -2.41 6.75 -2.35
C ILE A 44 -1.21 5.83 -2.12
N THR A 45 -1.45 4.61 -1.64
CA THR A 45 -0.44 3.55 -1.75
C THR A 45 -0.48 2.97 -3.16
N TYR A 46 0.67 2.53 -3.64
CA TYR A 46 0.79 1.84 -4.92
C TYR A 46 1.89 0.81 -4.81
N SER A 47 1.80 -0.27 -5.58
CA SER A 47 2.85 -1.27 -5.67
C SER A 47 3.89 -0.89 -6.71
N ALA A 48 5.16 -1.19 -6.42
CA ALA A 48 6.27 -0.90 -7.32
C ALA A 48 7.22 -2.08 -7.49
N SER A 49 8.10 -1.99 -8.50
CA SER A 49 8.95 -3.08 -8.99
C SER A 49 8.16 -4.25 -9.61
N GLY A 50 8.86 -5.16 -10.29
CA GLY A 50 8.23 -6.34 -10.89
C GLY A 50 7.78 -7.34 -9.83
N CYS A 51 6.53 -7.82 -9.91
CA CYS A 51 6.00 -8.85 -9.00
C CYS A 51 6.75 -10.19 -9.08
N SER A 52 7.58 -10.40 -10.11
CA SER A 52 8.47 -11.55 -10.26
C SER A 52 9.67 -11.50 -9.31
N THR A 53 9.91 -10.34 -8.67
CA THR A 53 11.02 -10.11 -7.74
C THR A 53 10.54 -10.12 -6.30
N ASP A 54 11.46 -10.36 -5.37
CA ASP A 54 11.19 -10.19 -3.94
C ASP A 54 11.03 -8.71 -3.52
N ASN A 55 11.38 -7.79 -4.40
CA ASN A 55 11.43 -6.35 -4.15
C ASN A 55 10.11 -5.64 -4.47
N TYR A 56 9.06 -6.39 -4.82
CA TYR A 56 7.70 -5.85 -4.86
C TYR A 56 7.37 -5.22 -3.50
N CYS A 57 6.92 -3.97 -3.51
CA CYS A 57 6.75 -3.17 -2.29
C CYS A 57 5.72 -2.07 -2.51
N LEU A 58 5.27 -1.43 -1.43
CA LEU A 58 4.36 -0.29 -1.49
C LEU A 58 5.14 1.03 -1.46
N GLY A 59 4.87 1.90 -2.43
CA GLY A 59 5.13 3.33 -2.37
C GLY A 59 3.97 4.10 -1.75
N LEU A 60 4.17 5.40 -1.53
CA LEU A 60 3.18 6.31 -0.95
C LEU A 60 3.22 7.65 -1.66
N LEU A 61 2.07 8.09 -2.17
CA LEU A 61 1.81 9.46 -2.57
C LEU A 61 0.99 10.15 -1.49
N SER A 62 1.34 11.40 -1.18
CA SER A 62 0.62 12.25 -0.23
C SER A 62 0.12 13.49 -0.97
N LEU A 63 -1.19 13.70 -0.95
CA LEU A 63 -1.76 14.95 -1.44
C LEU A 63 -1.51 16.03 -0.38
N GLN A 64 -1.05 17.20 -0.80
CA GLN A 64 -0.92 18.35 0.10
C GLN A 64 -2.27 18.75 0.69
N GLU A 65 -2.26 19.46 1.82
CA GLU A 65 -3.47 20.00 2.45
C GLU A 65 -4.26 20.87 1.46
N ASN A 66 -5.58 20.66 1.37
CA ASN A 66 -6.46 21.33 0.40
C ASN A 66 -6.01 21.15 -1.07
N GLY A 67 -5.22 20.13 -1.35
CA GLY A 67 -4.74 19.81 -2.69
C GLY A 67 -5.86 19.40 -3.64
N ASP A 68 -5.55 19.46 -4.93
CA ASP A 68 -6.42 19.01 -6.01
C ASP A 68 -5.87 17.65 -6.49
N PRO A 69 -6.60 16.54 -6.29
CA PRO A 69 -6.17 15.22 -6.77
C PRO A 69 -5.86 15.17 -8.27
N LEU A 70 -6.43 16.08 -9.08
CA LEU A 70 -6.22 16.19 -10.51
C LEU A 70 -5.05 17.13 -10.89
N ASN A 71 -4.32 17.67 -9.92
CA ASN A 71 -3.09 18.41 -10.18
C ASN A 71 -1.87 17.61 -9.71
N SER A 72 -1.06 17.12 -10.65
CA SER A 72 0.12 16.29 -10.33
C SER A 72 1.14 17.00 -9.42
N SER A 73 1.24 18.33 -9.48
CA SER A 73 2.15 19.11 -8.62
C SER A 73 1.72 19.17 -7.15
N HIS A 74 0.46 18.83 -6.85
CA HIS A 74 -0.05 18.79 -5.47
C HIS A 74 0.27 17.46 -4.75
N TRP A 75 0.84 16.50 -5.48
CA TRP A 75 1.25 15.21 -4.93
C TRP A 75 2.74 15.21 -4.60
N SER A 76 3.08 14.71 -3.41
CA SER A 76 4.45 14.38 -3.05
C SER A 76 4.62 12.86 -3.00
N LYS A 77 5.72 12.35 -3.56
CA LYS A 77 6.07 10.94 -3.56
C LYS A 77 7.11 10.67 -2.46
N SER A 78 6.89 9.65 -1.63
CA SER A 78 7.89 9.17 -0.67
C SER A 78 9.15 8.68 -1.39
N SER A 79 10.33 9.10 -0.92
CA SER A 79 11.62 8.67 -1.48
C SER A 79 12.01 7.24 -1.13
N THR A 80 11.34 6.63 -0.15
CA THR A 80 11.55 5.23 0.27
C THR A 80 10.23 4.46 0.23
N PRO A 81 10.27 3.12 0.10
CA PRO A 81 9.06 2.30 0.23
C PRO A 81 8.39 2.52 1.59
N ALA A 82 7.06 2.61 1.59
CA ALA A 82 6.24 2.68 2.80
C ALA A 82 6.03 1.29 3.43
N PHE A 83 6.13 0.23 2.64
CA PHE A 83 6.02 -1.15 3.11
C PHE A 83 6.81 -2.08 2.19
N SER A 84 7.74 -2.85 2.74
CA SER A 84 8.63 -3.71 1.96
C SER A 84 8.86 -5.06 2.64
N LYS A 85 9.55 -5.97 1.95
CA LYS A 85 9.81 -7.33 2.41
C LYS A 85 10.40 -7.36 3.83
N ASN A 86 10.00 -8.35 4.62
CA ASN A 86 10.59 -8.67 5.91
C ASN A 86 11.07 -10.12 5.90
N THR A 87 12.38 -10.31 5.74
CA THR A 87 12.99 -11.63 5.62
C THR A 87 12.88 -12.45 6.91
N SER A 88 12.93 -11.79 8.09
CA SER A 88 12.74 -12.43 9.39
C SER A 88 11.34 -13.03 9.56
N ASN A 89 10.33 -12.44 8.92
CA ASN A 89 8.95 -12.91 8.96
C ASN A 89 8.57 -13.77 7.74
N GLY A 90 9.53 -14.14 6.89
CA GLY A 90 9.23 -14.87 5.64
C GLY A 90 8.19 -14.14 4.80
N ALA A 91 8.37 -12.82 4.62
CA ALA A 91 7.44 -11.98 3.88
C ALA A 91 8.17 -11.32 2.71
N TYR A 92 8.02 -11.87 1.51
CA TYR A 92 8.71 -11.41 0.30
C TYR A 92 7.70 -10.79 -0.67
N GLY A 93 8.07 -9.67 -1.28
CA GLY A 93 7.23 -8.98 -2.25
C GLY A 93 5.84 -8.54 -1.74
N PRO A 94 5.70 -7.85 -0.58
CA PRO A 94 4.39 -7.41 -0.12
C PRO A 94 3.81 -6.33 -1.03
N GLY A 95 2.54 -6.45 -1.42
CA GLY A 95 1.91 -5.40 -2.23
C GLY A 95 0.45 -5.64 -2.56
N HIS A 96 -0.05 -4.86 -3.53
CA HIS A 96 -1.42 -4.77 -4.02
C HIS A 96 -2.42 -4.82 -2.86
N ASN A 97 -2.33 -3.80 -2.02
CA ASN A 97 -3.01 -3.78 -0.73
C ASN A 97 -4.45 -3.24 -0.84
N GLY A 98 -5.19 -3.39 0.26
CA GLY A 98 -6.43 -2.68 0.56
C GLY A 98 -6.40 -2.20 2.01
N PHE A 99 -7.36 -1.35 2.37
CA PHE A 99 -7.54 -0.90 3.76
C PHE A 99 -8.96 -1.15 4.24
N PHE A 100 -9.10 -1.39 5.54
CA PHE A 100 -10.39 -1.47 6.21
C PHE A 100 -10.26 -1.04 7.67
N MET A 101 -11.38 -0.78 8.32
CA MET A 101 -11.45 -0.50 9.75
C MET A 101 -12.07 -1.69 10.49
N SER A 102 -11.76 -1.80 11.78
CA SER A 102 -12.50 -2.68 12.69
C SER A 102 -13.99 -2.32 12.74
N LEU A 103 -14.84 -3.24 13.19
CA LEU A 103 -16.31 -3.02 13.23
C LEU A 103 -16.73 -1.86 14.12
N ASP A 104 -15.96 -1.58 15.17
CA ASP A 104 -16.17 -0.45 16.08
C ASP A 104 -15.44 0.83 15.65
N GLU A 105 -14.80 0.82 14.47
CA GLU A 105 -14.06 1.94 13.88
C GLU A 105 -12.90 2.47 14.75
N THR A 106 -12.37 1.65 15.67
CA THR A 106 -11.26 2.04 16.55
C THR A 106 -9.88 1.64 16.03
N GLU A 107 -9.81 0.78 15.00
CA GLU A 107 -8.57 0.25 14.46
C GLU A 107 -8.52 0.34 12.94
N TYR A 108 -7.31 0.62 12.43
CA TYR A 108 -7.03 0.65 11.00
C TYR A 108 -6.23 -0.60 10.61
N TRP A 109 -6.65 -1.24 9.52
CA TRP A 109 -6.09 -2.51 9.08
C TRP A 109 -5.68 -2.43 7.62
N ILE A 110 -4.52 -3.01 7.31
CA ILE A 110 -4.06 -3.23 5.94
C ILE A 110 -4.25 -4.70 5.61
N ILE A 111 -4.81 -4.98 4.43
CA ILE A 111 -4.78 -6.29 3.77
C ILE A 111 -3.82 -6.23 2.60
N TYR A 112 -2.95 -7.23 2.44
CA TYR A 112 -1.96 -7.27 1.36
C TYR A 112 -1.61 -8.72 1.04
N HIS A 113 -0.96 -8.97 -0.09
CA HIS A 113 -0.37 -10.29 -0.37
C HIS A 113 1.15 -10.28 -0.17
N ALA A 114 1.73 -11.41 0.19
CA ALA A 114 3.19 -11.63 0.16
C ALA A 114 3.51 -13.12 -0.10
N ASN A 115 4.75 -13.41 -0.46
CA ASN A 115 5.30 -14.76 -0.57
C ASN A 115 6.00 -15.19 0.73
N ASN A 116 6.07 -16.51 0.97
CA ASN A 116 6.74 -17.08 2.15
C ASN A 116 8.25 -17.27 1.97
N HIS A 117 8.68 -17.41 0.72
CA HIS A 117 10.07 -17.64 0.35
C HIS A 117 10.51 -16.71 -0.78
N THR A 118 11.83 -16.52 -0.87
CA THR A 118 12.47 -15.81 -1.98
C THR A 118 12.20 -16.51 -3.32
N ASN A 119 12.21 -15.74 -4.42
CA ASN A 119 12.12 -16.23 -5.80
C ASN A 119 10.78 -16.93 -6.16
N GLN A 120 9.71 -16.63 -5.42
CA GLN A 120 8.39 -17.18 -5.69
C GLN A 120 7.56 -16.34 -6.70
N GLY A 121 7.91 -15.06 -6.86
CA GLY A 121 7.33 -14.17 -7.86
C GLY A 121 5.79 -14.05 -7.83
N CYS A 122 5.17 -13.80 -8.99
CA CYS A 122 3.72 -13.60 -9.10
C CYS A 122 2.90 -14.90 -9.16
N GLY A 123 3.50 -16.05 -8.80
CA GLY A 123 2.85 -17.36 -8.85
C GLY A 123 1.73 -17.55 -7.81
N GLY A 124 1.25 -18.79 -7.70
CA GLY A 124 0.15 -19.18 -6.81
C GLY A 124 0.50 -19.26 -5.32
N THR A 125 1.72 -18.89 -4.92
CA THR A 125 2.22 -18.95 -3.53
C THR A 125 1.96 -17.67 -2.74
N ARG A 126 1.56 -16.59 -3.43
CA ARG A 126 1.17 -15.33 -2.79
C ARG A 126 -0.03 -15.58 -1.89
N ASN A 127 0.14 -15.28 -0.61
CA ASN A 127 -0.89 -15.47 0.40
C ASN A 127 -1.38 -14.12 0.93
N PRO A 128 -2.69 -13.98 1.18
CA PRO A 128 -3.23 -12.79 1.82
C PRO A 128 -2.81 -12.74 3.29
N ARG A 129 -2.53 -11.53 3.77
CA ARG A 129 -2.18 -11.21 5.14
C ARG A 129 -2.91 -9.95 5.56
N ILE A 130 -3.26 -9.85 6.83
CA ILE A 130 -3.81 -8.64 7.43
C ILE A 130 -3.01 -8.25 8.67
N GLN A 131 -2.88 -6.96 8.94
CA GLN A 131 -2.33 -6.46 10.19
C GLN A 131 -2.88 -5.07 10.52
N LYS A 132 -2.99 -4.77 11.82
CA LYS A 132 -3.27 -3.43 12.30
C LYS A 132 -2.11 -2.50 11.95
N PHE A 133 -2.42 -1.27 11.58
CA PHE A 133 -1.43 -0.20 11.40
C PHE A 133 -1.82 1.03 12.23
N THR A 134 -0.88 1.95 12.39
CA THR A 134 -1.08 3.18 13.17
C THR A 134 -0.73 4.40 12.35
N TRP A 135 -0.91 5.59 12.93
CA TRP A 135 -0.55 6.86 12.33
C TRP A 135 0.66 7.44 13.02
N ASN A 136 1.62 7.95 12.24
CA ASN A 136 2.74 8.72 12.77
C ASN A 136 2.26 10.08 13.27
N ALA A 137 3.06 10.74 14.12
CA ALA A 137 2.74 12.07 14.65
C ALA A 137 2.60 13.16 13.58
N ASN A 138 3.18 12.97 12.40
CA ASN A 138 3.04 13.87 11.25
C ASN A 138 1.84 13.50 10.33
N GLY A 139 0.96 12.59 10.76
CA GLY A 139 -0.24 12.20 10.03
C GLY A 139 -0.02 11.19 8.91
N THR A 140 1.20 10.72 8.65
CA THR A 140 1.44 9.65 7.65
C THR A 140 1.15 8.27 8.22
N PRO A 141 0.72 7.29 7.38
CA PRO A 141 0.48 5.94 7.87
C PRO A 141 1.78 5.23 8.27
N ASN A 142 1.72 4.44 9.32
CA ASN A 142 2.78 3.54 9.78
C ASN A 142 2.30 2.09 9.68
N PHE A 143 2.58 1.46 8.54
CA PHE A 143 2.21 0.06 8.27
C PHE A 143 3.07 -0.95 9.06
N GLY A 144 4.16 -0.52 9.68
CA GLY A 144 5.13 -1.40 10.31
C GLY A 144 5.83 -2.30 9.29
N VAL A 145 6.04 -3.57 9.65
CA VAL A 145 6.64 -4.58 8.79
C VAL A 145 5.65 -5.72 8.54
N PRO A 146 5.68 -6.39 7.38
CA PRO A 146 4.81 -7.52 7.10
C PRO A 146 4.88 -8.62 8.17
N VAL A 147 3.73 -9.05 8.68
CA VAL A 147 3.61 -10.17 9.62
C VAL A 147 3.91 -11.51 8.94
N GLN A 148 4.35 -12.50 9.72
CA GLN A 148 4.56 -13.88 9.26
C GLN A 148 3.21 -14.60 9.10
N ILE A 149 3.12 -15.51 8.13
CA ILE A 149 1.91 -16.35 7.97
C ILE A 149 1.74 -17.27 9.18
N ASN A 150 0.49 -17.62 9.52
CA ASN A 150 0.14 -18.48 10.65
C ASN A 150 0.54 -17.92 12.02
N THR A 151 0.99 -16.67 12.11
CA THR A 151 1.12 -15.97 13.37
C THR A 151 -0.27 -15.58 13.86
N PRO A 152 -0.71 -16.04 15.04
CA PRO A 152 -1.95 -15.57 15.62
C PRO A 152 -1.89 -14.06 15.85
N ILE A 153 -2.88 -13.36 15.34
CA ILE A 153 -3.09 -11.93 15.55
C ILE A 153 -4.41 -11.75 16.30
N GLN A 154 -4.55 -10.64 17.03
CA GLN A 154 -5.84 -10.26 17.59
C GLN A 154 -6.83 -10.06 16.43
N LYS A 155 -8.07 -10.54 16.58
CA LYS A 155 -9.13 -10.23 15.63
C LYS A 155 -9.39 -8.71 15.63
N PRO A 156 -9.81 -8.10 14.51
CA PRO A 156 -10.24 -6.70 14.49
C PRO A 156 -11.25 -6.44 15.61
N SER A 157 -11.10 -5.30 16.28
CA SER A 157 -11.97 -4.93 17.40
C SER A 157 -13.45 -4.90 17.00
N GLY A 158 -14.33 -5.21 17.96
CA GLY A 158 -15.77 -5.28 17.74
C GLY A 158 -16.27 -6.57 17.06
N GLU A 159 -15.39 -7.45 16.56
CA GLU A 159 -15.82 -8.77 16.09
C GLU A 159 -16.25 -9.66 17.27
N THR A 160 -17.39 -10.36 17.13
CA THR A 160 -17.92 -11.30 18.13
C THR A 160 -17.55 -12.72 17.81
#